data_AF-A0A8S1IWG0-F1
#
_entry.id   AF-A0A8S1IWG0-F1
#
_cell.length_a   1.000
_cell.length_b   1.000
_cell.length_c   1.000
_cell.angle_alpha   90.00
_cell.angle_beta   90.00
_cell.angle_gamma   90.00
#
_symmetry.space_group_name_H-M   'P 1'
#
loop_
_entity.id
_entity.type
_entity.pdbx_description
1 polymer ?
#
loop_
_entity_poly.entity_id
_entity_poly.type
_entity_poly.pdbx_seq_one_letter_code
_entity_poly.pdbx_strand_id
1 'polypeptide(L)'
;VDTAGKYEHFGERCTLKNARHPTTVVTVETTRLYVLNKWDLLKRVCQKTIDDLTAASQGNVDDDALRAHCHTSDKWRSYKTSLVAGIVEEHRSRKCCSPTFVWTGWKREGYLKLPCVAG
;
A
#
# COMPACT_ATOMS: atom_id res chain seq x y z
N VAL A 1 -11.77 4.83 4.97
CA VAL A 1 -11.84 5.24 3.56
C VAL A 1 -12.87 6.35 3.53
N ASP A 2 -12.43 7.57 3.28
CA ASP A 2 -13.30 8.74 3.28
C ASP A 2 -13.63 9.12 1.83
N THR A 3 -14.82 9.64 1.57
CA THR A 3 -15.30 9.98 0.23
C THR A 3 -15.43 11.48 0.10
N ALA A 4 -14.71 12.07 -0.86
CA ALA A 4 -14.78 13.50 -1.09
C ALA A 4 -15.97 13.88 -1.99
N GLY A 5 -16.79 14.81 -1.52
CA GLY A 5 -17.95 15.37 -2.21
C GLY A 5 -17.63 16.49 -3.20
N LYS A 6 -18.69 17.06 -3.81
CA LYS A 6 -18.55 18.20 -4.73
C LYS A 6 -18.09 19.44 -3.97
N TYR A 7 -17.08 20.14 -4.50
CA TYR A 7 -16.43 21.32 -3.91
C TYR A 7 -15.62 21.06 -2.64
N GLU A 8 -15.41 19.80 -2.28
CA GLU A 8 -14.46 19.47 -1.25
C GLU A 8 -13.02 19.62 -1.77
N HIS A 9 -12.14 19.96 -0.85
CA HIS A 9 -10.73 20.22 -1.11
C HIS A 9 -9.87 19.23 -0.33
N PHE A 10 -8.71 18.91 -0.88
CA PHE A 10 -7.74 18.03 -0.24
C PHE A 10 -6.32 18.42 -0.68
N GLY A 11 -5.32 18.04 0.13
CA GLY A 11 -3.91 18.22 -0.20
C GLY A 11 -3.35 19.60 0.21
N GLU A 12 -4.11 20.38 0.95
CA GLU A 12 -3.71 21.67 1.54
C GLU A 12 -2.44 21.58 2.40
N ARG A 13 -2.17 20.41 3.00
CA ARG A 13 -0.95 20.21 3.77
C ARG A 13 0.32 20.22 2.91
N CYS A 14 0.23 19.80 1.64
CA CYS A 14 1.37 19.69 0.74
C CYS A 14 1.64 20.97 -0.05
N THR A 15 0.65 21.87 -0.15
CA THR A 15 0.88 23.22 -0.69
C THR A 15 1.78 24.03 0.24
N LEU A 16 1.67 23.84 1.56
CA LEU A 16 2.47 24.58 2.55
C LEU A 16 3.77 23.84 2.94
N LYS A 17 3.72 22.52 3.20
CA LYS A 17 4.88 21.75 3.66
C LYS A 17 5.50 20.94 2.52
N ASN A 18 6.83 20.81 2.50
CA ASN A 18 7.52 19.85 1.63
C ASN A 18 7.44 18.45 2.26
N ALA A 19 6.23 17.89 2.29
CA ALA A 19 5.97 16.56 2.81
C ALA A 19 5.43 15.65 1.70
N ARG A 20 5.67 14.34 1.81
CA ARG A 20 5.00 13.36 0.96
C ARG A 20 3.52 13.31 1.31
N HIS A 21 2.67 13.19 0.30
CA HIS A 21 1.24 12.92 0.52
C HIS A 21 1.08 11.55 1.18
N PRO A 22 0.45 11.46 2.37
CA PRO A 22 0.22 10.19 3.04
C PRO A 22 -0.96 9.41 2.42
N THR A 23 -1.81 10.11 1.64
CA THR A 23 -3.08 9.57 1.13
C THR A 23 -3.08 9.56 -0.39
N THR A 24 -3.58 8.49 -0.97
CA THR A 24 -3.83 8.37 -2.41
C THR A 24 -5.31 8.65 -2.67
N VAL A 25 -5.61 9.51 -3.65
CA VAL A 25 -6.99 9.80 -4.06
C VAL A 25 -7.26 9.09 -5.37
N VAL A 26 -8.37 8.35 -5.43
CA VAL A 26 -8.78 7.59 -6.61
C VAL A 26 -10.17 8.07 -7.02
N THR A 27 -10.33 8.44 -8.29
CA THR A 27 -11.62 8.83 -8.85
C THR A 27 -12.38 7.59 -9.32
N VAL A 28 -13.65 7.48 -8.91
CA VAL A 28 -14.53 6.37 -9.29
C VAL A 28 -15.34 6.72 -10.54
N GLU A 29 -15.65 8.01 -10.73
CA GLU A 29 -16.44 8.53 -11.85
C GLU A 29 -15.69 9.66 -12.57
N THR A 30 -16.25 10.12 -13.70
CA THR A 30 -15.70 11.26 -14.46
C THR A 30 -15.78 12.53 -13.63
N THR A 31 -14.66 12.90 -13.02
CA THR A 31 -14.58 14.00 -12.06
C THR A 31 -13.76 15.15 -12.63
N ARG A 32 -14.18 16.40 -12.41
CA ARG A 32 -13.39 17.59 -12.74
C ARG A 32 -12.68 18.08 -11.48
N LEU A 33 -11.36 18.20 -11.55
CA LEU A 33 -10.53 18.68 -10.46
C LEU A 33 -9.92 20.03 -10.83
N TYR A 34 -10.00 20.99 -9.90
CA TYR A 34 -9.27 22.25 -10.00
C TYR A 34 -7.98 22.12 -9.20
N VAL A 35 -6.84 22.14 -9.88
CA VAL A 35 -5.54 21.95 -9.27
C VAL A 35 -4.87 23.30 -9.05
N LEU A 36 -4.45 23.55 -7.82
CA LEU A 36 -3.66 24.71 -7.46
C LEU A 36 -2.18 24.33 -7.40
N ASN A 37 -1.36 25.00 -8.20
CA ASN A 37 0.08 24.81 -8.17
C ASN A 37 0.70 25.55 -6.97
N LYS A 38 1.51 24.83 -6.19
CA LYS A 38 2.24 25.35 -5.03
C LYS A 38 3.07 26.59 -5.38
N TRP A 39 3.81 26.56 -6.50
CA TRP A 39 4.69 27.65 -6.87
C TRP A 39 3.92 28.91 -7.26
N ASP A 40 2.76 28.75 -7.90
CA ASP A 40 1.92 29.90 -8.27
C ASP A 40 1.25 30.52 -7.04
N LEU A 41 0.90 29.72 -6.04
CA LEU A 41 0.42 30.20 -4.75
C LEU A 41 1.51 31.01 -4.03
N LEU A 42 2.71 30.45 -3.89
CA LEU A 42 3.82 31.10 -3.17
C LEU A 42 4.28 32.41 -3.82
N LYS A 43 4.14 32.55 -5.15
CA LYS A 43 4.47 33.80 -5.85
C LYS A 43 3.45 34.92 -5.62
N ARG A 44 2.20 34.57 -5.33
CA ARG A 44 1.08 35.52 -5.29
C ARG A 44 0.67 35.90 -3.87
N VAL A 45 0.94 35.04 -2.90
CA VAL A 45 0.54 35.22 -1.51
C VAL A 45 1.67 35.88 -0.71
N CYS A 46 1.31 36.80 0.19
CA CYS A 46 2.30 37.45 1.05
C CYS A 46 2.81 36.48 2.13
N GLN A 47 4.06 36.68 2.58
CA GLN A 47 4.70 35.82 3.57
C GLN A 47 3.86 35.68 4.85
N LYS A 48 3.25 36.79 5.32
CA LYS A 48 2.39 36.78 6.50
C LYS A 48 1.23 35.78 6.38
N THR A 49 0.54 35.76 5.24
CA THR A 49 -0.56 34.82 5.02
C THR A 49 -0.06 33.37 4.92
N ILE A 50 1.14 33.15 4.37
CA ILE A 50 1.77 31.81 4.36
C ILE A 50 2.06 31.36 5.79
N ASP A 51 2.55 32.25 6.65
CA ASP A 51 2.84 31.94 8.05
C ASP A 51 1.55 31.62 8.84
N ASP A 52 0.50 32.42 8.66
CA ASP A 52 -0.82 32.21 9.27
C ASP A 52 -1.43 30.86 8.83
N LEU A 53 -1.37 30.55 7.53
CA LEU A 53 -1.84 29.27 6.98
C LEU A 53 -1.00 28.09 7.50
N THR A 54 0.30 28.28 7.63
CA THR A 54 1.21 27.25 8.13
C THR A 54 0.91 26.95 9.59
N ALA A 55 0.67 27.97 10.41
CA ALA A 55 0.26 27.82 11.81
C ALA A 55 -1.10 27.11 11.92
N ALA A 56 -2.10 27.49 11.11
CA ALA A 56 -3.39 26.81 11.07
C ALA A 56 -3.29 25.34 10.62
N SER A 57 -2.33 25.02 9.74
CA SER A 57 -2.08 23.64 9.27
C SER A 57 -1.38 22.73 10.30
N GLN A 58 -0.99 23.28 11.46
CA GLN A 58 -0.47 22.50 12.59
C GLN A 58 -1.59 21.86 13.43
N GLY A 59 -2.73 21.54 12.81
CA GLY A 59 -3.66 20.58 13.38
C GLY A 59 -2.90 19.28 13.68
N ASN A 60 -2.70 19.01 14.97
CA ASN A 60 -2.11 17.79 15.48
C ASN A 60 -2.93 16.63 14.94
N VAL A 61 -2.39 15.94 13.93
CA VAL A 61 -2.79 14.56 13.71
C VAL A 61 -2.25 13.86 14.94
N ASP A 62 -3.14 13.38 15.79
CA ASP A 62 -2.78 12.68 17.01
C ASP A 62 -1.94 11.46 16.63
N ASP A 63 -0.63 11.58 16.81
CA ASP A 63 0.34 10.55 16.45
C ASP A 63 0.01 9.21 17.15
N ASP A 64 -0.65 9.27 18.31
CA ASP A 64 -1.10 8.08 19.04
C ASP A 64 -2.25 7.37 18.32
N ALA A 65 -3.21 8.11 17.75
CA ALA A 65 -4.26 7.54 16.91
C ALA A 65 -3.66 6.89 15.64
N LEU A 66 -2.61 7.49 15.07
CA LEU A 66 -1.92 6.95 13.90
C LEU A 66 -1.19 5.64 14.24
N ARG A 67 -0.49 5.58 15.38
CA ARG A 67 0.18 4.37 15.87
C ARG A 67 -0.82 3.25 16.16
N ALA A 68 -1.98 3.56 16.77
CA ALA A 68 -3.03 2.58 17.01
C ALA A 68 -3.57 1.95 15.71
N HIS A 69 -3.72 2.77 14.66
CA HIS A 69 -4.14 2.29 13.34
C HIS A 69 -3.08 1.39 12.68
N CYS A 70 -1.79 1.76 12.79
CA CYS A 70 -0.69 0.91 12.32
C CYS A 70 -0.67 -0.46 13.02
N HIS A 71 -0.79 -0.49 14.35
CA HIS A 71 -0.85 -1.73 15.10
C HIS A 71 -2.01 -2.64 14.67
N THR A 72 -3.18 -2.04 14.40
CA THR A 72 -4.34 -2.79 13.91
C THR A 72 -4.11 -3.35 12.51
N SER A 73 -3.45 -2.57 11.65
CA SER A 73 -3.10 -2.99 10.28
C SER A 73 -2.09 -4.14 10.28
N ASP A 74 -1.09 -4.10 11.17
CA ASP A 74 -0.10 -5.16 11.30
C ASP A 74 -0.71 -6.46 11.83
N LYS A 75 -1.65 -6.38 12.78
CA LYS A 75 -2.43 -7.55 13.23
C LYS A 75 -3.17 -8.19 12.05
N TRP A 76 -3.80 -7.38 11.20
CA TRP A 76 -4.50 -7.86 10.00
C TRP A 76 -3.57 -8.49 8.98
N ARG A 77 -2.38 -7.92 8.77
CA ARG A 77 -1.36 -8.53 7.90
C ARG A 77 -0.90 -9.87 8.44
N SER A 78 -0.56 -9.95 9.72
CA SER A 78 -0.16 -11.21 10.37
C SER A 78 -1.24 -12.28 10.26
N TYR A 79 -2.51 -11.92 10.46
CA TYR A 79 -3.65 -12.83 10.28
C TYR A 79 -3.81 -13.32 8.83
N LYS A 80 -3.73 -12.42 7.85
CA LYS A 80 -3.79 -12.82 6.43
C LYS A 80 -2.64 -13.75 6.05
N THR A 81 -1.43 -13.46 6.53
CA THR A 81 -0.26 -14.30 6.28
C THR A 81 -0.43 -15.67 6.94
N SER A 82 -0.97 -15.75 8.15
CA SER A 82 -1.17 -17.04 8.84
C SER A 82 -2.24 -17.91 8.17
N LEU A 83 -3.32 -17.32 7.66
CA LEU A 83 -4.33 -18.05 6.88
C LEU A 83 -3.76 -18.71 5.63
N VAL A 84 -2.85 -18.01 4.94
CA VAL A 84 -2.27 -18.47 3.68
C VAL A 84 -1.06 -19.38 3.92
N ALA A 85 -0.42 -19.32 5.10
CA ALA A 85 0.75 -20.12 5.43
C ALA A 85 0.51 -21.64 5.27
N GLY A 86 -0.61 -22.15 5.80
CA GLY A 86 -0.95 -23.58 5.68
C GLY A 86 -1.19 -24.02 4.22
N ILE A 87 -1.83 -23.17 3.42
CA ILE A 87 -2.08 -23.44 1.99
C ILE A 87 -0.78 -23.43 1.19
N VAL A 88 0.12 -22.47 1.47
CA VAL A 88 1.43 -22.38 0.83
C VAL A 88 2.29 -23.58 1.20
N GLU A 89 2.25 -24.03 2.45
CA GLU A 89 3.00 -25.19 2.93
C GLU A 89 2.47 -26.50 2.33
N GLU A 90 1.15 -26.67 2.24
CA GLU A 90 0.53 -27.80 1.53
C GLU A 90 0.92 -27.78 0.04
N HIS A 91 0.85 -26.61 -0.61
CA HIS A 91 1.21 -26.49 -2.02
C HIS A 91 2.71 -26.74 -2.26
N ARG A 92 3.60 -26.30 -1.35
CA ARG A 92 5.04 -26.61 -1.41
C ARG A 92 5.28 -28.11 -1.26
N SER A 93 4.63 -28.75 -0.29
CA SER A 93 4.72 -30.19 -0.06
C SER A 93 4.24 -31.00 -1.28
N ARG A 94 3.16 -30.57 -1.92
CA ARG A 94 2.66 -31.17 -3.17
C ARG A 94 3.63 -30.98 -4.35
N LYS A 95 4.30 -29.83 -4.47
CA LYS A 95 5.32 -29.59 -5.50
C LYS A 95 6.57 -30.44 -5.27
N CYS A 96 7.07 -30.55 -4.03
CA CYS A 96 8.21 -31.40 -3.69
C CYS A 96 7.94 -32.90 -3.91
N CYS A 97 6.69 -33.33 -3.74
CA CYS A 97 6.27 -34.72 -3.98
C CYS A 97 5.76 -34.98 -5.42
N SER A 98 5.71 -33.95 -6.27
CA SER A 98 5.34 -34.12 -7.67
C SER A 98 6.53 -34.68 -8.44
N PRO A 99 6.38 -35.80 -9.17
CA PRO A 99 7.44 -36.27 -10.06
C PRO A 99 7.70 -35.15 -11.07
N THR A 100 8.91 -34.58 -11.04
CA THR A 100 9.32 -33.60 -12.04
C THR A 100 9.38 -34.33 -13.37
N PHE A 101 8.42 -34.06 -14.25
CA PHE A 101 8.42 -34.61 -15.59
C PHE A 101 9.54 -33.91 -16.38
N VAL A 102 10.74 -34.50 -16.37
CA VAL A 102 11.85 -34.03 -17.18
C VAL A 102 11.53 -34.39 -18.62
N TRP A 103 11.24 -33.40 -19.46
CA TRP A 103 11.16 -33.57 -20.92
C TRP A 103 12.57 -33.82 -21.47
N THR A 104 13.05 -35.05 -21.38
CA THR A 104 14.08 -35.55 -22.28
C THR A 104 13.37 -36.13 -23.50
N GLY A 105 13.75 -35.65 -24.69
CA GLY A 105 12.98 -35.84 -25.92
C GLY A 105 12.48 -37.26 -26.18
N TRP A 106 11.24 -37.34 -26.71
CA TRP A 106 10.66 -38.45 -27.49
C TRP A 106 10.95 -39.90 -27.05
N LYS A 107 11.18 -40.19 -25.76
CA LYS A 107 11.12 -41.56 -25.21
C LYS A 107 10.54 -41.58 -23.81
N ARG A 108 9.48 -42.38 -23.62
CA ARG A 108 8.90 -42.70 -22.31
C ARG A 108 9.69 -43.86 -21.69
N GLU A 109 10.56 -43.60 -20.72
CA GLU A 109 11.16 -44.67 -19.91
C GLU A 109 11.08 -44.35 -18.41
N GLY A 110 10.52 -45.32 -17.67
CA GLY A 110 10.76 -45.71 -16.27
C GLY A 110 11.01 -44.66 -15.19
N TYR A 111 10.16 -44.67 -14.15
CA TYR A 111 10.38 -43.96 -12.89
C TYR A 111 11.46 -44.62 -12.02
N LEU A 112 12.40 -43.83 -11.49
CA LEU A 112 13.16 -44.14 -10.27
C LEU A 112 12.95 -43.00 -9.27
N LYS A 113 12.13 -43.30 -8.25
CA LYS A 113 11.81 -42.40 -7.13
C LYS A 113 12.82 -42.66 -6.02
N LEU A 114 13.72 -41.71 -5.75
CA LEU A 114 14.55 -41.73 -4.53
C LEU A 114 13.77 -41.08 -3.37
N PRO A 115 13.88 -41.59 -2.13
CA PRO A 115 13.19 -41.01 -0.99
C PRO A 115 13.79 -39.66 -0.62
N CYS A 116 12.93 -38.64 -0.46
CA CYS A 116 13.29 -37.41 0.21
C CYS A 116 13.43 -37.71 1.71
N VAL A 117 14.67 -37.83 2.20
CA VAL A 117 14.95 -37.86 3.64
C VAL A 117 14.73 -36.44 4.17
N ALA A 118 13.75 -36.29 5.07
CA ALA A 118 13.61 -35.10 5.90
C ALA A 118 14.60 -35.21 7.06
N GLY A 119 15.58 -34.30 7.08
CA GLY A 119 16.48 -34.05 8.21
C GLY A 119 16.33 -32.62 8.67
#